data_AF-A0AAE1XRH9-F1
#
_entry.id   AF-A0AAE1XRH9-F1
#
_cell.length_a   1.000
_cell.length_b   1.000
_cell.length_c   1.000
_cell.angle_alpha   90.00
_cell.angle_beta   90.00
_cell.angle_gamma   90.00
#
_symmetry.space_group_name_H-M   'P 1'
#
loop_
_entity.id
_entity.type
_entity.pdbx_description
1 polymer ?
#
loop_
_entity_poly.entity_id
_entity_poly.type
_entity_poly.pdbx_seq_one_letter_code
_entity_poly.pdbx_strand_id
1 'polypeptide(L)'
;MQLNAVLMETQVLNQYPRETYQVVVAATPDMGIGKNGKLPWRLPGDLKFFKEITATTSDPNKKNVVMMGRRTWESIPPQFRPLPGCLNVVLSRSGILMLLLQRMLFHVVACHQL
;
A
#
# COMPACT_ATOMS: atom_id res chain seq x y z
N MET A 1 36.21 -11.97 9.23
CA MET A 1 35.59 -11.92 7.88
C MET A 1 34.10 -11.53 7.94
N GLN A 2 33.70 -10.59 8.82
CA GLN A 2 32.28 -10.21 9.03
C GLN A 2 32.01 -8.69 8.92
N LEU A 3 33.02 -7.87 8.63
CA LEU A 3 32.86 -6.41 8.56
C LEU A 3 32.27 -5.88 7.23
N ASN A 4 32.19 -6.71 6.18
CA ASN A 4 31.82 -6.24 4.84
C ASN A 4 30.32 -6.30 4.53
N ALA A 5 29.54 -7.12 5.24
CA ALA A 5 28.09 -7.27 4.97
C ALA A 5 27.27 -6.08 5.50
N VAL A 6 27.57 -5.60 6.72
CA VAL A 6 26.83 -4.50 7.36
C VAL A 6 26.98 -3.18 6.59
N LEU A 7 28.16 -2.92 6.04
CA LEU A 7 28.44 -1.70 5.28
C LEU A 7 27.71 -1.67 3.93
N MET A 8 27.55 -2.80 3.23
CA MET A 8 26.77 -2.84 1.97
C MET A 8 25.28 -2.53 2.21
N GLU A 9 24.68 -3.09 3.25
CA GLU A 9 23.25 -2.85 3.57
C GLU A 9 22.98 -1.39 3.95
N THR A 10 23.89 -0.77 4.70
CA THR A 10 23.73 0.62 5.17
C THR A 10 23.86 1.63 4.03
N GLN A 11 24.70 1.35 3.02
CA GLN A 11 24.87 2.21 1.85
C GLN A 11 23.68 2.11 0.87
N VAL A 12 23.08 0.92 0.74
CA VAL A 12 21.93 0.70 -0.15
C VAL A 12 20.67 1.39 0.36
N LEU A 13 20.47 1.49 1.67
CA LEU A 13 19.27 2.11 2.25
C LEU A 13 19.30 3.64 2.24
N ASN A 14 20.49 4.25 2.25
CA ASN A 14 20.64 5.70 2.31
C ASN A 14 20.63 6.40 0.93
N GLN A 15 20.57 5.62 -0.16
CA GLN A 15 20.54 6.15 -1.54
C GLN A 15 19.13 6.48 -2.05
N TYR A 16 18.08 6.02 -1.35
CA TYR A 16 16.70 6.27 -1.75
C TYR A 16 16.16 7.45 -0.92
N PRO A 17 15.68 8.53 -1.56
CA PRO A 17 15.03 9.61 -0.82
C PRO A 17 13.86 9.02 -0.02
N ARG A 18 13.77 9.40 1.27
CA ARG A 18 12.65 8.99 2.12
C ARG A 18 11.42 9.78 1.71
N GLU A 19 10.64 9.16 0.84
CA GLU A 19 9.38 9.73 0.43
C GLU A 19 8.39 9.71 1.57
N THR A 20 7.67 10.82 1.71
CA THR A 20 6.66 10.96 2.75
C THR A 20 5.44 10.14 2.38
N TYR A 21 4.84 9.52 3.39
CA TYR A 21 3.72 8.64 3.19
C TYR A 21 2.61 8.87 4.20
N GLN A 22 1.39 8.56 3.77
CA GLN A 22 0.19 8.69 4.60
C GLN A 22 -0.41 7.34 4.90
N VAL A 23 -0.96 7.23 6.10
CA VAL A 23 -1.59 6.05 6.65
C VAL A 23 -3.09 6.30 6.63
N VAL A 24 -3.83 5.49 5.89
CA VAL A 24 -5.29 5.52 5.88
C VAL A 24 -5.80 4.26 6.57
N VAL A 25 -6.53 4.45 7.68
CA VAL A 25 -7.07 3.34 8.47
C VAL A 25 -8.44 3.67 9.04
N ALA A 26 -9.35 2.70 8.96
CA ALA A 26 -10.59 2.67 9.72
C ALA A 26 -10.44 1.64 10.84
N ALA A 27 -10.79 2.02 12.06
CA ALA A 27 -10.65 1.19 13.25
C ALA A 27 -11.88 1.31 14.16
N THR A 28 -12.15 0.27 14.93
CA THR A 28 -13.14 0.32 16.02
C THR A 28 -12.62 1.17 17.19
N PRO A 29 -13.48 1.52 18.18
CA PRO A 29 -13.06 2.24 19.37
C PRO A 29 -11.95 1.54 20.18
N ASP A 30 -11.88 0.21 20.10
CA ASP A 30 -10.83 -0.64 20.68
C ASP A 30 -9.65 -0.90 19.73
N MET A 31 -9.50 -0.10 18.66
CA MET A 31 -8.41 -0.16 17.68
C MET A 31 -8.37 -1.44 16.83
N GLY A 32 -9.47 -2.18 16.77
CA GLY A 32 -9.65 -3.33 15.89
C GLY A 32 -9.91 -2.91 14.43
N ILE A 33 -9.19 -3.51 13.49
CA ILE A 33 -9.24 -3.14 12.05
C ILE A 33 -9.73 -4.28 11.15
N GLY A 34 -9.86 -5.49 11.69
CA GLY A 34 -10.11 -6.69 10.92
C GLY A 34 -10.46 -7.89 11.79
N LYS A 35 -11.32 -8.76 11.29
CA LYS A 35 -11.65 -10.05 11.91
C LYS A 35 -11.77 -11.11 10.82
N ASN A 36 -11.07 -12.24 10.99
CA ASN A 36 -11.08 -13.36 10.03
C ASN A 36 -10.74 -12.94 8.59
N GLY A 37 -9.76 -12.04 8.42
CA GLY A 37 -9.31 -11.57 7.10
C GLY A 37 -10.28 -10.62 6.38
N LYS A 38 -11.30 -10.11 7.07
CA LYS A 38 -12.29 -9.18 6.53
C LYS A 38 -12.48 -7.99 7.47
N LEU A 39 -13.03 -6.90 6.94
CA LEU A 39 -13.52 -5.81 7.77
C LEU A 39 -14.68 -6.32 8.64
N PRO A 40 -14.72 -5.98 9.95
CA PRO A 40 -15.78 -6.43 10.83
C PRO A 40 -17.09 -5.65 10.64
N TRP A 41 -17.10 -4.62 9.78
CA TRP A 41 -18.26 -3.81 9.42
C TRP A 41 -18.52 -3.80 7.91
N ARG A 42 -19.73 -3.37 7.54
CA ARG A 42 -20.09 -3.00 6.16
C ARG A 42 -20.53 -1.55 6.14
N LEU A 43 -19.60 -0.66 5.80
CA LEU A 43 -19.85 0.78 5.70
C LEU A 43 -19.51 1.23 4.27
N PRO A 44 -20.49 1.26 3.36
CA PRO A 44 -20.25 1.64 1.96
C PRO A 44 -19.66 3.05 1.81
N GLY A 45 -20.03 3.97 2.72
CA GLY A 45 -19.48 5.33 2.76
C GLY A 45 -17.98 5.38 3.04
N ASP A 46 -17.47 4.46 3.86
CA ASP A 46 -16.05 4.36 4.22
C ASP A 46 -15.21 3.93 3.01
N LEU A 47 -15.67 2.92 2.27
CA LEU A 47 -15.01 2.48 1.03
C LEU A 47 -15.05 3.54 -0.07
N LYS A 48 -16.15 4.30 -0.16
CA LYS A 48 -16.26 5.42 -1.10
C LYS A 48 -15.23 6.51 -0.74
N PHE A 49 -15.17 6.90 0.53
CA PHE A 49 -14.20 7.87 1.02
C PHE A 49 -12.76 7.41 0.76
N PHE A 50 -12.44 6.15 1.10
CA PHE A 50 -11.13 5.54 0.82
C PHE A 50 -10.76 5.64 -0.66
N LYS A 51 -11.68 5.32 -1.57
CA LYS A 51 -11.45 5.43 -3.02
C LYS A 51 -11.20 6.87 -3.44
N GLU A 52 -11.96 7.83 -2.93
CA GLU A 52 -11.82 9.24 -3.28
C GLU A 52 -10.46 9.78 -2.86
N ILE A 53 -10.03 9.55 -1.62
CA ILE A 53 -8.75 10.08 -1.12
C ILE A 53 -7.55 9.38 -1.78
N THR A 54 -7.67 8.09 -2.11
CA THR A 54 -6.57 7.35 -2.73
C THR A 54 -6.47 7.56 -4.24
N ALA A 55 -7.56 7.92 -4.93
CA ALA A 55 -7.54 8.18 -6.37
C ALA A 55 -7.27 9.66 -6.74
N THR A 56 -7.48 10.59 -5.81
CA THR A 56 -7.38 12.03 -6.09
C THR A 56 -5.98 12.57 -5.82
N THR A 57 -5.46 13.38 -6.74
CA THR A 57 -4.19 14.10 -6.57
C THR A 57 -4.35 15.55 -7.02
N SER A 58 -3.57 16.45 -6.45
CA SER A 58 -3.56 17.87 -6.84
C SER A 58 -2.89 18.11 -8.20
N ASP A 59 -2.05 17.18 -8.66
CA ASP A 59 -1.36 17.26 -9.94
C ASP A 59 -2.03 16.32 -10.95
N PRO A 60 -2.68 16.84 -12.01
CA PRO A 60 -3.43 16.02 -12.96
C PRO A 60 -2.55 15.03 -13.75
N ASN A 61 -1.23 15.20 -13.75
CA ASN A 61 -0.29 14.30 -14.42
C ASN A 61 0.26 13.20 -13.52
N LYS A 62 -0.09 13.20 -12.23
CA LYS A 62 0.36 12.21 -11.26
C LYS A 62 -0.75 11.24 -10.89
N LYS A 63 -0.36 10.13 -10.27
CA LYS A 63 -1.27 9.17 -9.63
C LYS A 63 -0.70 8.81 -8.28
N ASN A 64 -1.60 8.59 -7.32
CA ASN A 64 -1.19 8.06 -6.02
C ASN A 64 -0.89 6.57 -6.14
N VAL A 65 -0.13 6.08 -5.16
CA VAL A 65 0.16 4.67 -4.98
C VAL A 65 -0.54 4.18 -3.72
N VAL A 66 -1.31 3.11 -3.85
CA VAL A 66 -1.87 2.36 -2.73
C VAL A 66 -1.01 1.12 -2.52
N MET A 67 -0.24 1.11 -1.44
CA MET A 67 0.51 -0.08 -1.04
C MET A 67 -0.23 -0.83 0.05
N MET A 68 -0.40 -2.13 -0.13
CA MET A 68 -1.12 -2.99 0.80
C MET A 68 -0.45 -4.35 0.95
N GLY A 69 -0.76 -5.06 2.03
CA GLY A 69 -0.35 -6.45 2.21
C GLY A 69 -1.12 -7.40 1.28
N ARG A 70 -0.50 -8.55 0.95
CA ARG A 70 -1.12 -9.58 0.11
C ARG A 70 -2.45 -10.11 0.68
N ARG A 71 -2.62 -10.20 2.00
CA ARG A 71 -3.91 -10.60 2.61
C ARG A 71 -4.98 -9.54 2.45
N THR A 72 -4.62 -8.26 2.56
CA THR A 72 -5.54 -7.13 2.29
C THR A 72 -5.98 -7.16 0.82
N TRP A 73 -5.05 -7.41 -0.11
CA TRP A 73 -5.38 -7.58 -1.52
C TRP A 73 -6.33 -8.75 -1.77
N GLU A 74 -6.15 -9.87 -1.08
CA GLU A 74 -7.02 -11.06 -1.20
C GLU A 74 -8.42 -10.85 -0.61
N SER A 75 -8.57 -9.94 0.36
CA SER A 75 -9.87 -9.64 0.99
C SER A 75 -10.77 -8.76 0.11
N ILE A 76 -10.20 -8.03 -0.85
CA ILE A 76 -10.96 -7.23 -1.82
C ILE A 76 -11.63 -8.16 -2.84
N PRO A 77 -12.95 -8.05 -3.08
CA PRO A 77 -13.62 -8.86 -4.09
C PRO A 77 -12.97 -8.73 -5.47
N PRO A 78 -12.80 -9.83 -6.24
CA PRO A 78 -12.11 -9.81 -7.55
C PRO A 78 -12.60 -8.74 -8.52
N GLN A 79 -13.91 -8.45 -8.54
CA GLN A 79 -14.52 -7.46 -9.42
C GLN A 79 -14.13 -6.00 -9.10
N PHE A 80 -13.57 -5.75 -7.91
CA PHE A 80 -13.10 -4.43 -7.49
C PHE A 80 -11.57 -4.31 -7.51
N ARG A 81 -10.87 -5.32 -8.05
CA ARG A 81 -9.42 -5.34 -8.21
C ARG A 81 -9.02 -5.18 -9.68
N PRO A 82 -7.98 -4.39 -10.00
CA PRO A 82 -7.29 -3.43 -9.12
C PRO A 82 -8.17 -2.22 -8.77
N LEU A 83 -7.82 -1.50 -7.70
CA LEU A 83 -8.52 -0.26 -7.35
C LEU A 83 -8.29 0.78 -8.46
N PRO A 84 -9.35 1.33 -9.07
CA PRO A 84 -9.21 2.26 -10.18
C PRO A 84 -8.73 3.64 -9.70
N GLY A 85 -7.97 4.33 -10.54
CA GLY A 85 -7.50 5.70 -10.27
C GLY A 85 -6.19 5.80 -9.49
N CYS A 86 -5.62 4.68 -9.05
CA CYS A 86 -4.33 4.64 -8.34
C CYS A 86 -3.47 3.45 -8.79
N LEU A 87 -2.16 3.52 -8.53
CA LEU A 87 -1.26 2.39 -8.70
C LEU A 87 -1.40 1.45 -7.50
N ASN A 88 -1.64 0.16 -7.74
CA ASN A 88 -1.80 -0.83 -6.67
C ASN A 88 -0.49 -1.60 -6.50
N VAL A 89 0.12 -1.55 -5.31
CA VAL A 89 1.35 -2.28 -4.98
C VAL A 89 1.05 -3.28 -3.86
N VAL A 90 1.31 -4.55 -4.14
CA VAL A 90 1.04 -5.64 -3.19
C VAL A 90 2.34 -6.19 -2.63
N LEU A 91 2.49 -6.08 -1.32
CA LEU A 91 3.66 -6.58 -0.59
C LEU A 91 3.44 -8.05 -0.19
N SER A 92 4.37 -8.92 -0.61
CA SER A 92 4.40 -10.34 -0.22
C SER A 92 5.82 -10.79 0.09
N ARG A 93 5.94 -11.80 0.96
CA ARG A 93 7.23 -12.40 1.36
C ARG A 93 7.82 -13.32 0.29
N SER A 94 6.99 -13.82 -0.63
CA SER A 94 7.40 -14.62 -1.79
C SER A 94 7.88 -13.76 -2.98
N GLY A 95 8.12 -12.47 -2.75
CA GLY A 95 8.43 -11.45 -3.75
C GLY A 95 7.34 -10.38 -3.83
N ILE A 96 7.68 -9.18 -4.29
CA ILE A 96 6.70 -8.12 -4.57
C ILE A 96 5.93 -8.54 -5.82
N LEU A 97 4.64 -8.85 -5.65
CA LEU A 97 3.75 -9.11 -6.78
C LEU A 97 3.35 -7.76 -7.37
N MET A 98 4.20 -7.26 -8.25
CA MET A 98 3.95 -6.03 -8.99
C MET A 98 2.94 -6.34 -10.10
N LEU A 99 1.65 -6.13 -9.87
CA LEU A 99 0.65 -6.20 -10.93
C LEU A 99 0.78 -4.95 -11.82
N LEU A 100 1.72 -5.07 -12.78
CA LEU A 100 1.93 -4.34 -14.04
C LEU A 100 1.79 -2.81 -14.03
N LEU A 101 2.93 -2.11 -14.18
CA LEU A 101 3.38 -1.60 -15.47
C LEU A 101 4.83 -1.10 -15.34
N GLN A 102 5.68 -1.52 -16.27
CA GLN A 102 7.05 -1.04 -16.41
C GLN A 102 7.07 0.49 -16.60
N ARG A 103 8.10 1.14 -16.01
CA ARG A 103 8.50 2.55 -16.19
C ARG A 103 7.58 3.57 -15.51
N MET A 104 7.85 3.85 -14.24
CA MET A 104 8.17 5.21 -13.80
C MET A 104 8.58 5.22 -12.32
N LEU A 105 9.46 6.17 -12.00
CA LEU A 105 10.21 6.32 -10.76
C LEU A 105 9.31 6.25 -9.50
N PHE A 106 9.74 5.44 -8.54
CA PHE A 106 9.02 5.06 -7.34
C PHE A 106 9.05 6.14 -6.26
N HIS A 107 7.90 6.42 -5.64
CA HIS A 107 7.78 7.01 -4.31
C HIS A 107 6.87 6.12 -3.47
N VAL A 108 7.31 5.77 -2.25
CA VAL A 108 6.80 4.66 -1.42
C VAL A 108 5.82 5.16 -0.36
N VAL A 109 4.63 4.56 -0.27
CA VAL A 109 3.62 4.85 0.78
C VAL A 109 2.98 3.56 1.30
N ALA A 110 3.46 3.06 2.45
CA ALA A 110 2.93 1.86 3.08
C ALA A 110 1.90 2.20 4.17
N CYS A 111 0.65 1.78 3.97
CA CYS A 111 -0.28 1.49 5.06
C CYS A 111 -1.46 0.65 4.56
N HIS A 112 -1.55 -0.61 4.99
CA HIS A 112 -2.73 -1.23 5.61
C HIS A 112 -2.43 -2.72 5.92
N GLN A 113 -2.69 -3.16 7.15
CA GLN A 113 -2.36 -4.49 7.69
C GLN A 113 -3.03 -5.68 6.97
N LEU A 114 -2.26 -6.75 6.73
CA LEU A 114 -2.42 -8.14 7.27
C LEU A 114 -1.34 -9.11 6.75
#